data_AF-A0A0R1S525-F1
#
_entry.id   AF-A0A0R1S525-F1
#
_cell.length_a   1.000
_cell.length_b   1.000
_cell.length_c   1.000
_cell.angle_alpha   90.00
_cell.angle_beta   90.00
_cell.angle_gamma   90.00
#
_symmetry.space_group_name_H-M   'P 1'
#
loop_
_entity.id
_entity.type
_entity.pdbx_description
1 polymer ?
#
loop_
_entity_poly.entity_id
_entity_poly.type
_entity_poly.pdbx_seq_one_letter_code
_entity_poly.pdbx_strand_id
1 'polypeptide(L)'
;MVIKLFKLSGIIWVVFIIFAATISVSKNESVRLRIAMDGHPVIALKYNPTRSPFLSQQMNADIYMIAYKYNYDHLGMAHVVLFKIKTIFIFHNATSTYRYA
;
A
#
# COMPACT_ATOMS: atom_id res chain seq x y z
N MET A 1 17.58 -33.77 6.64
CA MET A 1 17.88 -32.36 6.27
C MET A 1 16.70 -31.68 5.57
N VAL A 2 16.09 -32.34 4.58
CA VAL A 2 14.93 -31.86 3.79
C VAL A 2 13.72 -31.42 4.65
N ILE A 3 13.34 -32.18 5.69
CA ILE A 3 12.21 -31.84 6.58
C ILE A 3 12.47 -30.54 7.39
N LYS A 4 13.72 -30.24 7.75
CA LYS A 4 14.07 -28.99 8.45
C LYS A 4 13.97 -27.78 7.51
N LEU A 5 14.33 -27.95 6.23
CA LEU A 5 14.17 -26.92 5.19
C LEU A 5 12.71 -26.59 4.91
N PHE A 6 11.82 -27.60 4.83
CA PHE A 6 10.37 -27.37 4.67
C PHE A 6 9.73 -26.67 5.88
N LYS A 7 10.19 -26.98 7.10
CA LYS A 7 9.74 -26.28 8.31
C LYS A 7 10.22 -24.83 8.33
N LEU A 8 11.48 -24.58 7.92
CA LEU A 8 12.04 -23.25 7.84
C LEU A 8 11.32 -22.38 6.79
N SER A 9 11.04 -22.93 5.61
CA SER A 9 10.27 -22.22 4.59
C SER A 9 8.85 -21.89 5.05
N GLY A 10 8.18 -22.80 5.76
CA GLY A 10 6.87 -22.55 6.35
C GLY A 10 6.87 -21.41 7.37
N ILE A 11 7.88 -21.38 8.26
CA ILE A 11 8.04 -20.30 9.23
C ILE A 11 8.26 -18.94 8.54
N ILE A 12 9.08 -18.90 7.48
CA ILE A 12 9.31 -17.67 6.71
C ILE A 12 8.01 -17.12 6.14
N TRP A 13 7.17 -17.97 5.56
CA TRP A 13 5.87 -17.55 5.03
C TRP A 13 4.92 -17.03 6.11
N VAL A 14 4.86 -17.70 7.27
CA VAL A 14 4.02 -17.25 8.39
C VAL A 14 4.48 -15.89 8.92
N VAL A 15 5.78 -15.70 9.10
CA VAL A 15 6.35 -14.41 9.52
C VAL A 15 6.02 -13.31 8.51
N PHE A 16 6.13 -13.62 7.21
CA PHE A 16 5.79 -12.66 6.15
C PHE A 16 4.31 -12.28 6.17
N ILE A 17 3.40 -13.24 6.36
CA ILE A 17 1.96 -12.99 6.45
C ILE A 17 1.64 -12.12 7.68
N ILE A 18 2.23 -12.44 8.83
CA ILE A 18 2.03 -11.66 10.07
C ILE A 18 2.55 -10.24 9.87
N PHE A 19 3.71 -10.07 9.24
CA PHE A 19 4.31 -8.76 8.95
C PHE A 19 3.44 -7.93 7.96
N ALA A 20 2.94 -8.56 6.90
CA ALA A 20 2.03 -7.90 5.97
C ALA A 20 0.70 -7.51 6.66
N ALA A 21 0.20 -8.36 7.56
CA ALA A 21 -1.00 -8.09 8.33
C ALA A 21 -0.80 -6.93 9.32
N THR A 22 0.33 -6.86 10.04
CA THR A 22 0.62 -5.76 10.97
C THR A 22 0.82 -4.43 10.27
N ILE A 23 1.52 -4.41 9.12
CA ILE A 23 1.64 -3.21 8.27
C ILE A 23 0.27 -2.74 7.79
N SER A 24 -0.64 -3.67 7.50
CA SER A 24 -1.99 -3.34 7.05
C SER A 24 -2.86 -2.72 8.14
N VAL A 25 -2.46 -2.68 9.41
CA VAL A 25 -3.23 -2.01 10.50
C VAL A 25 -3.17 -0.49 10.40
N SER A 26 -2.18 0.08 9.72
CA SER A 26 -2.09 1.52 9.46
C SER A 26 -2.44 1.83 8.02
N LYS A 27 -3.38 2.76 7.83
CA LYS A 27 -3.72 3.25 6.49
C LYS A 27 -2.49 3.78 5.75
N ASN A 28 -1.63 4.54 6.44
CA ASN A 28 -0.41 5.07 5.85
C ASN A 28 0.54 3.95 5.40
N GLU A 29 0.76 2.97 6.26
CA GLU A 29 1.66 1.86 5.97
C GLU A 29 1.09 0.95 4.87
N SER A 30 -0.24 0.81 4.78
CA SER A 30 -0.89 0.14 3.64
C SER A 30 -0.62 0.84 2.31
N VAL A 31 -0.56 2.19 2.28
CA VAL A 31 -0.14 2.93 1.08
C VAL A 31 1.33 2.65 0.77
N ARG A 32 2.23 2.73 1.76
CA ARG A 32 3.66 2.46 1.52
C ARG A 32 3.89 1.06 0.99
N LEU A 33 3.20 0.08 1.57
CA LEU A 33 3.22 -1.31 1.12
C LEU A 33 2.76 -1.41 -0.32
N ARG A 34 1.67 -0.71 -0.70
CA ARG A 34 1.21 -0.68 -2.08
C ARG A 34 2.24 -0.08 -3.03
N ILE A 35 2.87 1.05 -2.67
CA ILE A 35 3.94 1.65 -3.49
C ILE A 35 5.14 0.68 -3.64
N ALA A 36 5.52 0.01 -2.56
CA ALA A 36 6.59 -0.98 -2.60
C ALA A 36 6.22 -2.19 -3.49
N MET A 37 4.99 -2.70 -3.38
CA MET A 37 4.44 -3.76 -4.23
C MET A 37 4.33 -3.35 -5.70
N ASP A 38 4.05 -2.07 -5.96
CA ASP A 38 4.03 -1.50 -7.31
C ASP A 38 5.45 -1.38 -7.92
N GLY A 39 6.50 -1.66 -7.14
CA GLY A 39 7.90 -1.68 -7.58
C GLY A 39 8.74 -0.48 -7.14
N HIS A 40 8.22 0.40 -6.27
CA HIS A 40 8.85 1.68 -5.92
C HIS A 40 9.25 1.81 -4.44
N PRO A 41 10.11 0.93 -3.89
CA PRO A 41 10.43 0.89 -2.46
C PRO A 41 11.10 2.18 -1.94
N VAL A 42 11.93 2.83 -2.78
CA VAL A 42 12.59 4.09 -2.40
C VAL A 42 11.58 5.22 -2.22
N ILE A 43 10.58 5.27 -3.10
CA ILE A 43 9.48 6.22 -2.96
C ILE A 43 8.74 5.88 -1.68
N ALA A 44 8.42 4.61 -1.46
CA ALA A 44 7.66 4.12 -0.31
C ALA A 44 8.23 4.59 1.04
N LEU A 45 9.56 4.65 1.15
CA LEU A 45 10.28 5.07 2.36
C LEU A 45 10.35 6.60 2.56
N LYS A 46 10.29 7.39 1.48
CA LYS A 46 10.63 8.83 1.52
C LYS A 46 9.44 9.77 1.74
N TYR A 47 8.22 9.31 1.50
CA TYR A 47 7.01 10.13 1.58
C TYR A 47 6.18 9.82 2.82
N ASN A 48 5.26 10.70 3.20
CA ASN A 48 4.23 10.40 4.19
C ASN A 48 2.87 10.53 3.49
N PRO A 49 2.11 9.43 3.32
CA PRO A 49 0.77 9.50 2.75
C PRO A 49 -0.12 10.38 3.62
N THR A 50 -0.94 11.23 2.99
CA THR A 50 -1.90 12.08 3.68
C THR A 50 -3.30 11.82 3.16
N ARG A 51 -4.28 11.80 4.07
CA ARG A 51 -5.68 11.71 3.69
C ARG A 51 -6.09 13.01 3.00
N SER A 52 -6.80 12.92 1.88
CA SER A 52 -7.42 14.07 1.21
C SER A 52 -8.92 14.11 1.53
N PRO A 53 -9.40 15.00 2.42
CA PRO A 53 -10.82 15.07 2.77
C PRO A 53 -11.70 15.38 1.56
N PHE A 54 -11.26 16.32 0.73
CA PHE A 54 -11.96 16.74 -0.48
C PHE A 54 -12.15 15.60 -1.48
N LEU A 55 -11.07 14.91 -1.86
CA LEU A 55 -11.16 13.78 -2.79
C LEU A 55 -11.90 12.60 -2.17
N SER A 56 -11.76 12.41 -0.85
CA SER A 56 -12.51 11.35 -0.15
C SER A 56 -14.02 11.56 -0.23
N GLN A 57 -14.46 12.81 -0.08
CA GLN A 57 -15.85 13.20 -0.23
C GLN A 57 -16.32 13.06 -1.69
N GLN A 58 -15.55 13.59 -2.64
CA GLN A 58 -15.92 13.57 -4.06
C GLN A 58 -16.01 12.15 -4.62
N MET A 59 -15.15 11.23 -4.18
CA MET A 59 -15.09 9.85 -4.66
C MET A 59 -15.88 8.86 -3.81
N ASN A 60 -16.56 9.34 -2.75
CA ASN A 60 -17.21 8.51 -1.73
C ASN A 60 -16.33 7.32 -1.29
N ALA A 61 -15.06 7.60 -1.01
CA ALA A 61 -14.04 6.61 -0.71
C ALA A 61 -12.98 7.21 0.21
N ASP A 62 -12.25 6.39 0.98
CA ASP A 62 -11.15 6.90 1.79
C ASP A 62 -9.89 7.06 0.91
N ILE A 63 -9.57 8.31 0.55
CA ILE A 63 -8.51 8.63 -0.41
C ILE A 63 -7.31 9.20 0.32
N TYR A 64 -6.18 8.53 0.13
CA TYR A 64 -4.86 8.99 0.53
C TYR A 64 -4.09 9.44 -0.70
N MET A 65 -3.18 10.38 -0.50
CA MET A 65 -2.37 10.92 -1.56
C MET A 65 -0.91 11.10 -1.14
N ILE A 66 -0.06 11.19 -2.15
CA ILE A 66 1.36 11.51 -2.01
C ILE A 66 1.64 12.82 -2.72
N ALA A 67 2.69 13.53 -2.30
CA ALA A 67 3.08 14.75 -2.99
C ALA A 67 3.48 14.45 -4.44
N TYR A 68 3.10 15.32 -5.37
CA TYR A 68 3.31 15.10 -6.80
C TYR A 68 4.79 14.85 -7.17
N LYS A 69 5.76 15.42 -6.44
CA LYS A 69 7.19 15.14 -6.63
C LYS A 69 7.60 13.68 -6.42
N TYR A 70 6.74 12.88 -5.79
CA TYR A 70 6.92 11.45 -5.55
C TYR A 70 6.00 10.58 -6.43
N ASN A 71 5.36 11.18 -7.45
CA ASN A 71 4.56 10.41 -8.40
C ASN A 71 5.43 9.37 -9.12
N TYR A 72 4.80 8.28 -9.53
CA TYR A 72 5.44 7.20 -10.26
C TYR A 72 4.47 6.57 -11.25
N ASP A 73 5.00 5.80 -12.19
CA ASP A 73 4.19 5.08 -13.16
C ASP A 73 4.02 3.61 -12.76
N HIS A 74 2.83 3.05 -12.99
CA HIS A 74 2.53 1.66 -12.70
C HIS A 74 1.42 1.12 -13.60
N LEU A 75 1.66 -0.01 -14.28
CA LEU A 75 0.68 -0.73 -15.11
C LEU A 75 -0.13 0.19 -16.06
N GLY A 76 0.55 1.08 -16.79
CA GLY A 76 -0.08 2.01 -17.72
C GLY A 76 -0.73 3.24 -17.08
N MET A 77 -0.71 3.34 -15.74
CA MET A 77 -1.09 4.55 -15.02
C MET A 77 0.10 5.50 -14.94
N ALA A 78 0.02 6.63 -15.63
CA ALA A 78 0.97 7.73 -15.47
C ALA A 78 0.64 8.54 -14.21
N HIS A 79 1.66 9.00 -13.49
CA HIS A 79 1.52 9.91 -12.34
C HIS A 79 0.61 9.38 -11.21
N VAL A 80 0.87 8.15 -10.76
CA VAL A 80 0.19 7.58 -9.58
C VAL A 80 0.48 8.44 -8.36
N VAL A 81 -0.56 9.11 -7.86
CA VAL A 81 -0.49 9.93 -6.64
C VAL A 81 -1.63 9.68 -5.66
N LEU A 82 -2.67 8.95 -6.07
CA LEU A 82 -3.86 8.69 -5.27
C LEU A 82 -3.99 7.20 -4.95
N PHE A 83 -4.44 6.94 -3.73
CA PHE A 83 -4.58 5.60 -3.18
C PHE A 83 -5.93 5.50 -2.48
N LYS A 84 -6.76 4.59 -2.96
CA LYS A 84 -8.02 4.24 -2.31
C LYS A 84 -7.76 3.22 -1.22
N ILE A 85 -8.21 3.51 0.00
CA ILE A 85 -8.15 2.58 1.12
C ILE A 85 -9.45 1.80 1.22
N LYS A 86 -9.35 0.47 1.21
CA LYS A 86 -10.42 -0.43 1.63
C LYS A 86 -10.09 -0.96 3.03
N THR A 87 -11.05 -0.85 3.95
CA THR A 87 -10.89 -1.32 5.33
C THR A 87 -11.76 -2.54 5.55
N ILE A 88 -11.18 -3.62 6.07
CA ILE A 88 -11.86 -4.84 6.47
C ILE A 88 -11.44 -5.15 7.91
N PHE A 89 -12.37 -5.02 8.86
CA PHE A 89 -12.09 -5.01 10.30
C PHE A 89 -11.05 -3.93 10.66
N ILE A 90 -9.86 -4.34 11.08
CA ILE A 90 -8.73 -3.48 11.43
C ILE A 90 -7.68 -3.38 10.32
N PHE A 91 -7.85 -4.15 9.24
CA PHE A 91 -6.88 -4.22 8.15
C PHE A 91 -7.26 -3.27 7.02
N HIS A 92 -6.26 -2.59 6.49
CA HIS A 92 -6.35 -1.63 5.42
C HIS A 92 -5.57 -2.13 4.20
N ASN A 93 -6.21 -2.06 3.05
CA ASN A 93 -5.58 -2.35 1.77
C ASN A 93 -5.65 -1.08 0.90
N ALA A 94 -4.49 -0.64 0.43
CA ALA A 94 -4.39 0.48 -0.50
C ALA A 94 -4.38 -0.02 -1.96
N THR A 95 -5.11 0.67 -2.82
CA THR A 95 -5.08 0.44 -4.27
C THR A 95 -4.82 1.76 -4.99
N SER A 96 -3.81 1.75 -5.88
CA SER A 96 -3.47 2.89 -6.75
C SER A 96 -4.65 3.25 -7.64
N THR A 97 -4.98 4.54 -7.74
CA THR A 97 -6.15 5.01 -8.50
C THR A 97 -5.88 6.33 -9.21
N TYR A 98 -6.68 6.63 -10.22
CA TYR A 98 -6.62 7.87 -10.97
C TYR A 98 -7.43 8.96 -10.28
N ARG A 99 -7.05 10.21 -10.54
CA ARG A 99 -7.96 11.34 -10.39
C ARG A 99 -8.91 11.31 -11.59
N TYR A 100 -10.16 10.92 -11.40
CA TYR A 100 -11.20 11.28 -12.37
C TYR A 100 -11.38 12.80 -12.25
N ALA A 101 -10.87 13.52 -13.24
CA ALA A 101 -11.20 14.92 -13.47
C ALA A 101 -12.47 14.99 -14.30
#